data_AF-A0A7J6FPW3-F1
#
_entry.id   AF-A0A7J6FPW3-F1
#
_cell.length_a   1.000
_cell.length_b   1.000
_cell.length_c   1.000
_cell.angle_alpha   90.00
_cell.angle_beta   90.00
_cell.angle_gamma   90.00
#
_symmetry.space_group_name_H-M   'P 1'
#
loop_
_entity.id
_entity.type
_entity.pdbx_description
1 polymer ?
#
loop_
_entity_poly.entity_id
_entity_poly.type
_entity_poly.pdbx_seq_one_letter_code
_entity_poly.pdbx_strand_id
1 'polypeptide(L)'
;MAAETGTKRKLMEEKAASFSKKTPNWPLIKPKQNLKITPIKESDLFTVQNFLTSIESNAFIRVAESIGFTHQGSLGPTMGEAYRDNDRISVNDPVLADTIWASGLNQLFSDIRIRGKVAVGLNPNIRFYRYKVGQRFGRHIDESTNLGEGKRTHYTLLIYLSGGVLKGKNNPKNPKESQSEPLVGGETVFYGSRNSVVAEVAPIEGMALLHIHGDKCLLHEARNVSKGVKYVFRSDVVFA
;
A
#
# COMPACT_ATOMS: atom_id res chain seq x y z
N MET A 1 12.22 6.43 51.67
CA MET A 1 12.49 6.18 50.23
C MET A 1 11.20 6.12 49.41
N ALA A 2 10.41 7.21 49.35
CA ALA A 2 9.15 7.23 48.59
C ALA A 2 8.91 8.52 47.79
N ALA A 3 9.87 9.46 47.78
CA ALA A 3 9.71 10.76 47.13
C ALA A 3 10.40 10.88 45.75
N GLU A 4 11.31 9.97 45.38
CA GLU A 4 12.05 10.03 44.10
C GLU A 4 11.34 9.32 42.94
N THR A 5 10.38 8.44 43.22
CA THR A 5 9.65 7.65 42.21
C THR A 5 8.51 8.43 41.54
N GLY A 6 7.91 9.41 42.23
CA GLY A 6 6.84 10.25 41.69
C GLY A 6 7.33 11.25 40.63
N THR A 7 8.50 11.84 40.82
CA THR A 7 9.05 12.88 39.94
C THR A 7 9.51 12.30 38.59
N LYS A 8 10.08 11.07 38.58
CA LYS A 8 10.46 10.38 37.34
C LYS A 8 9.25 9.96 36.50
N ARG A 9 8.16 9.53 37.15
CA ARG A 9 6.93 9.13 36.46
C ARG A 9 6.24 10.33 35.81
N LYS A 10 6.19 11.47 36.52
CA LYS A 10 5.66 12.74 36.02
C LYS A 10 6.52 13.33 34.87
N LEU A 11 7.84 13.23 34.94
CA LEU A 11 8.76 13.61 33.86
C LEU A 11 8.66 12.69 32.62
N MET A 12 8.33 11.40 32.80
CA MET A 12 8.06 10.48 31.69
C MET A 12 6.69 10.71 31.06
N GLU A 13 5.67 11.06 31.85
CA GLU A 13 4.32 11.42 31.38
C GLU A 13 4.31 12.79 30.66
N GLU A 14 5.07 13.77 31.15
CA GLU A 14 5.24 15.07 30.48
C GLU A 14 6.08 14.97 29.19
N LYS A 15 7.07 14.06 29.13
CA LYS A 15 7.79 13.74 27.87
C LYS A 15 6.93 12.96 26.86
N ALA A 16 5.97 12.16 27.31
CA ALA A 16 5.02 11.48 26.44
C ALA A 16 3.97 12.45 25.86
N ALA A 17 3.69 13.56 26.54
CA ALA A 17 2.69 14.56 26.14
C ALA A 17 3.21 15.65 25.18
N SER A 18 4.51 15.73 24.86
CA SER A 18 5.06 16.79 24.00
C SER A 18 5.37 16.40 22.55
N PHE A 19 5.16 15.14 22.15
CA PHE A 19 5.07 14.81 20.73
C PHE A 19 3.68 15.21 20.22
N SER A 20 3.51 16.49 19.92
CA SER A 20 2.54 16.95 18.93
C SER A 20 2.77 16.09 17.68
N LYS A 21 1.95 15.05 17.49
CA LYS A 21 1.93 14.25 16.26
C LYS A 21 1.46 15.18 15.15
N LYS A 22 2.37 15.96 14.58
CA LYS A 22 2.12 16.61 13.30
C LYS A 22 1.76 15.50 12.33
N THR A 23 0.53 15.51 11.85
CA THR A 23 0.12 14.68 10.73
C THR A 23 1.11 14.93 9.59
N PRO A 24 1.65 13.88 8.95
CA PRO A 24 2.58 14.08 7.86
C PRO A 24 1.94 14.95 6.78
N ASN A 25 2.69 15.90 6.23
CA ASN A 25 2.19 16.72 5.14
C ASN A 25 2.27 15.93 3.83
N TRP A 26 1.29 15.07 3.60
CA TRP A 26 1.18 14.27 2.38
C TRP A 26 0.98 15.15 1.14
N PRO A 27 1.44 14.71 -0.05
CA PRO A 27 1.26 15.49 -1.26
C PRO A 27 -0.22 15.65 -1.62
N LEU A 28 -0.54 16.80 -2.22
CA LEU A 28 -1.84 17.02 -2.83
C LEU A 28 -2.02 16.10 -4.03
N ILE A 29 -3.17 15.43 -4.10
CA ILE A 29 -3.54 14.55 -5.21
C ILE A 29 -4.61 15.23 -6.03
N LYS A 30 -4.39 15.34 -7.34
CA LYS A 30 -5.42 15.85 -8.24
C LYS A 30 -6.41 14.74 -8.60
N PRO A 31 -7.72 15.02 -8.66
CA PRO A 31 -8.70 14.07 -9.19
C PRO A 31 -8.28 13.56 -10.57
N LYS A 32 -8.39 12.25 -10.76
CA LYS A 32 -8.09 11.56 -12.00
C LYS A 32 -9.38 11.38 -12.80
N GLN A 33 -9.31 11.69 -14.09
CA GLN A 33 -10.42 11.47 -15.01
C GLN A 33 -10.11 10.24 -15.87
N ASN A 34 -11.14 9.53 -16.30
CA ASN A 34 -11.03 8.40 -17.24
C ASN A 34 -10.14 7.25 -16.74
N LEU A 35 -10.07 7.04 -15.41
CA LEU A 35 -9.47 5.82 -14.86
C LEU A 35 -10.24 4.60 -15.40
N LYS A 36 -9.50 3.56 -15.77
CA LYS A 36 -10.09 2.32 -16.30
C LYS A 36 -9.58 1.12 -15.53
N ILE A 37 -10.51 0.28 -15.10
CA ILE A 37 -10.22 -1.05 -14.61
C ILE A 37 -9.70 -1.88 -15.77
N THR A 38 -8.55 -2.53 -15.57
CA THR A 38 -8.05 -3.59 -16.43
C THR A 38 -8.15 -4.90 -15.64
N PRO A 39 -9.21 -5.71 -15.87
CA PRO A 39 -9.42 -6.97 -15.18
C PRO A 39 -8.28 -7.95 -15.46
N ILE A 40 -7.81 -8.64 -14.43
CA ILE A 40 -6.90 -9.78 -14.55
C ILE A 40 -7.65 -11.09 -14.25
N LYS A 41 -8.49 -11.08 -13.20
CA LYS A 41 -9.41 -12.16 -12.87
C LYS A 41 -10.73 -11.56 -12.40
N GLU A 42 -11.69 -11.44 -13.32
CA GLU A 42 -13.01 -10.85 -13.07
C GLU A 42 -12.89 -9.52 -12.30
N SER A 43 -13.72 -9.31 -11.27
CA SER A 43 -13.56 -8.21 -10.30
C SER A 43 -12.63 -8.56 -9.14
N ASP A 44 -12.27 -9.84 -8.94
CA ASP A 44 -11.46 -10.29 -7.81
C ASP A 44 -10.01 -9.77 -7.85
N LEU A 45 -9.47 -9.49 -9.05
CA LEU A 45 -8.10 -9.02 -9.26
C LEU A 45 -8.04 -8.12 -10.49
N PHE A 46 -7.62 -6.87 -10.33
CA PHE A 46 -7.51 -5.92 -11.43
C PHE A 46 -6.48 -4.83 -11.18
N THR A 47 -6.08 -4.15 -12.25
CA THR A 47 -5.18 -2.98 -12.18
C THR A 47 -5.87 -1.72 -12.69
N VAL A 48 -5.33 -0.59 -12.28
CA VAL A 48 -5.72 0.74 -12.76
C VAL A 48 -4.42 1.48 -13.09
N GLN A 49 -4.19 1.68 -14.39
CA GLN A 49 -3.00 2.37 -14.87
C GLN A 49 -3.09 3.88 -14.61
N ASN A 50 -1.94 4.53 -14.42
CA ASN A 50 -1.83 5.97 -14.24
C ASN A 50 -2.70 6.52 -13.09
N PHE A 51 -2.85 5.76 -12.01
CA PHE A 51 -3.61 6.18 -10.84
C PHE A 51 -2.93 7.35 -10.11
N LEU A 52 -1.61 7.28 -9.93
CA LEU A 52 -0.78 8.42 -9.55
C LEU A 52 0.14 8.84 -10.69
N THR A 53 0.43 10.14 -10.77
CA THR A 53 1.49 10.65 -11.63
C THR A 53 2.87 10.39 -11.01
N SER A 54 3.94 10.49 -11.79
CA SER A 54 5.30 10.39 -11.24
C SER A 54 5.62 11.48 -10.22
N ILE A 55 5.06 12.68 -10.40
CA ILE A 55 5.24 13.79 -9.44
C ILE A 55 4.62 13.43 -8.09
N GLU A 56 3.39 12.90 -8.09
CA GLU A 56 2.69 12.46 -6.88
C GLU A 56 3.40 11.27 -6.21
N SER A 57 3.79 10.26 -7.00
CA SER A 57 4.49 9.08 -6.49
C SER A 57 5.80 9.43 -5.80
N ASN A 58 6.63 10.26 -6.45
CA ASN A 58 7.89 10.73 -5.86
C ASN A 58 7.66 11.62 -4.63
N ALA A 59 6.58 12.41 -4.59
CA ALA A 59 6.27 13.21 -3.42
C ALA A 59 5.86 12.35 -2.22
N PHE A 60 5.09 11.27 -2.44
CA PHE A 60 4.80 10.29 -1.38
C PHE A 60 6.06 9.62 -0.87
N ILE A 61 6.97 9.19 -1.76
CA ILE A 61 8.25 8.58 -1.36
C ILE A 61 9.06 9.54 -0.49
N ARG A 62 9.19 10.82 -0.89
CA ARG A 62 9.93 11.83 -0.11
C ARG A 62 9.36 12.00 1.30
N VAL A 63 8.03 12.10 1.42
CA VAL A 63 7.38 12.23 2.73
C VAL A 63 7.58 10.96 3.56
N ALA A 64 7.39 9.78 2.97
CA ALA A 64 7.59 8.49 3.65
C ALA A 64 9.03 8.33 4.15
N GLU A 65 10.03 8.62 3.33
CA GLU A 65 11.44 8.61 3.75
C GLU A 65 11.71 9.60 4.89
N SER A 66 11.09 10.78 4.87
CA SER A 66 11.24 11.77 5.95
C SER A 66 10.60 11.35 7.29
N ILE A 67 9.54 10.53 7.25
CA ILE A 67 8.94 9.92 8.45
C ILE A 67 9.88 8.85 9.02
N GLY A 68 10.57 8.12 8.15
CA GLY A 68 11.45 7.02 8.50
C GLY A 68 10.72 5.67 8.54
N PHE A 69 11.28 4.68 7.85
CA PHE A 69 10.74 3.32 7.83
C PHE A 69 11.33 2.46 8.97
N THR A 70 10.48 1.61 9.55
CA THR A 70 10.90 0.59 10.51
C THR A 70 10.95 -0.76 9.82
N HIS A 71 12.06 -1.47 9.99
CA HIS A 71 12.20 -2.83 9.48
C HIS A 71 11.15 -3.78 10.11
N GLN A 72 10.58 -4.66 9.30
CA GLN A 72 9.62 -5.69 9.71
C GLN A 72 10.09 -7.04 9.16
N GLY A 73 10.70 -7.84 10.03
CA GLY A 73 10.99 -9.24 9.79
C GLY A 73 9.91 -10.14 10.39
N SER A 74 9.70 -11.33 9.84
CA SER A 74 9.01 -12.43 10.52
C SER A 74 9.92 -13.65 10.64
N LEU A 75 9.62 -14.52 11.60
CA LEU A 75 10.31 -15.81 11.77
C LEU A 75 9.97 -16.81 10.64
N GLY A 76 8.95 -16.50 9.82
CA GLY A 76 8.61 -17.23 8.61
C GLY A 76 7.58 -18.35 8.78
N PRO A 77 7.23 -19.05 7.67
CA PRO A 77 6.07 -19.96 7.58
C PRO A 77 6.10 -21.12 8.55
N THR A 78 7.31 -21.53 8.96
CA THR A 78 7.53 -22.56 9.97
C THR A 78 6.95 -22.21 11.34
N MET A 79 6.61 -20.94 11.58
CA MET A 79 5.96 -20.44 12.80
C MET A 79 4.54 -19.92 12.55
N GLY A 80 3.90 -20.32 11.45
CA GLY A 80 2.51 -19.96 11.14
C GLY A 80 2.32 -18.55 10.55
N GLU A 81 3.41 -17.81 10.30
CA GLU A 81 3.37 -16.49 9.67
C GLU A 81 4.04 -16.54 8.30
N ALA A 82 3.50 -15.84 7.31
CA ALA A 82 4.22 -15.71 6.05
C ALA A 82 5.59 -15.02 6.25
N TYR A 83 6.62 -15.52 5.56
CA TYR A 83 7.96 -14.91 5.58
C TYR A 83 7.87 -13.45 5.19
N ARG A 84 8.31 -12.54 6.04
CA ARG A 84 8.28 -11.10 5.81
C ARG A 84 9.67 -10.54 6.01
N ASP A 85 10.12 -9.79 5.03
CA ASP A 85 11.28 -8.94 5.11
C ASP A 85 10.98 -7.69 4.29
N ASN A 86 10.63 -6.61 4.97
CA ASN A 86 10.40 -5.30 4.35
C ASN A 86 10.52 -4.19 5.39
N ASP A 87 10.72 -2.95 4.95
CA ASP A 87 10.55 -1.80 5.84
C ASP A 87 9.14 -1.23 5.70
N ARG A 88 8.56 -0.73 6.81
CA ARG A 88 7.16 -0.28 6.88
C ARG A 88 7.00 1.01 7.66
N ILE A 89 6.07 1.84 7.18
CA ILE A 89 5.38 2.89 7.96
C ILE A 89 3.92 2.49 8.10
N SER A 90 3.31 2.76 9.25
CA SER A 90 1.86 2.63 9.47
C SER A 90 1.36 3.94 10.07
N VAL A 91 0.40 4.57 9.41
CA VAL A 91 -0.27 5.78 9.90
C VAL A 91 -1.76 5.55 9.91
N ASN A 92 -2.45 6.14 10.89
CA ASN A 92 -3.90 6.22 10.88
C ASN A 92 -4.29 7.63 10.44
N ASP A 93 -4.65 7.78 9.16
CA ASP A 93 -4.86 9.07 8.49
C ASP A 93 -6.16 9.05 7.66
N PRO A 94 -7.30 9.44 8.25
CA PRO A 94 -8.58 9.45 7.54
C PRO A 94 -8.61 10.50 6.42
N VAL A 95 -7.91 11.62 6.56
CA VAL A 95 -7.89 12.68 5.54
C VAL A 95 -7.19 12.19 4.28
N LEU A 96 -6.06 11.50 4.42
CA LEU A 96 -5.38 10.89 3.28
C LEU A 96 -6.20 9.75 2.66
N ALA A 97 -6.88 8.94 3.48
CA ALA A 97 -7.75 7.88 2.99
C ALA A 97 -8.89 8.44 2.14
N ASP A 98 -9.57 9.49 2.61
CA ASP A 98 -10.62 10.19 1.88
C ASP A 98 -10.09 10.87 0.62
N THR A 99 -8.90 11.45 0.68
CA THR A 99 -8.24 12.09 -0.47
C THR A 99 -7.96 11.07 -1.59
N ILE A 100 -7.40 9.90 -1.26
CA ILE A 100 -7.15 8.84 -2.24
C ILE A 100 -8.47 8.29 -2.78
N TRP A 101 -9.48 8.09 -1.92
CA TRP A 101 -10.80 7.61 -2.33
C TRP A 101 -11.48 8.56 -3.32
N ALA A 102 -11.49 9.85 -3.00
CA ALA A 102 -12.09 10.91 -3.83
C ALA A 102 -11.27 11.25 -5.08
N SER A 103 -10.03 10.74 -5.21
CA SER A 103 -9.20 10.98 -6.39
C SER A 103 -9.72 10.31 -7.67
N GLY A 104 -10.78 9.50 -7.57
CA GLY A 104 -11.40 8.77 -8.69
C GLY A 104 -11.59 7.28 -8.40
N LEU A 105 -11.05 6.77 -7.30
CA LEU A 105 -11.24 5.37 -6.89
C LEU A 105 -12.71 5.06 -6.57
N ASN A 106 -13.43 6.00 -5.96
CA ASN A 106 -14.86 5.90 -5.69
C ASN A 106 -15.70 5.59 -6.94
N GLN A 107 -15.36 6.18 -8.09
CA GLN A 107 -16.06 5.94 -9.35
C GLN A 107 -15.79 4.52 -9.88
N LEU A 108 -14.59 3.98 -9.69
CA LEU A 108 -14.27 2.62 -10.11
C LEU A 108 -15.03 1.55 -9.32
N PHE A 109 -15.46 1.89 -8.11
CA PHE A 109 -16.17 0.98 -7.22
C PHE A 109 -17.69 1.18 -7.21
N SER A 110 -18.25 2.11 -8.01
CA SER A 110 -19.68 2.41 -8.00
C SER A 110 -20.55 1.18 -8.29
N ASP A 111 -20.04 0.29 -9.14
CA ASP A 111 -20.77 -0.87 -9.65
C ASP A 111 -20.38 -2.17 -8.93
N ILE A 112 -19.42 -2.12 -8.00
CA ILE A 112 -18.93 -3.30 -7.28
C ILE A 112 -19.73 -3.46 -5.99
N ARG A 113 -20.47 -4.57 -5.89
CA ARG A 113 -21.22 -4.96 -4.69
C ARG A 113 -20.71 -6.27 -4.13
N ILE A 114 -20.58 -6.35 -2.81
CA ILE A 114 -20.22 -7.60 -2.10
C ILE A 114 -21.29 -7.90 -1.08
N ARG A 115 -21.99 -9.03 -1.26
CA ARG A 115 -23.06 -9.48 -0.34
C ARG A 115 -24.09 -8.37 -0.04
N GLY A 116 -24.48 -7.62 -1.07
CA GLY A 116 -25.42 -6.49 -0.97
C GLY A 116 -24.81 -5.15 -0.54
N LYS A 117 -23.59 -5.14 -0.02
CA LYS A 117 -22.89 -3.93 0.45
C LYS A 117 -22.18 -3.21 -0.68
N VAL A 118 -22.03 -1.89 -0.51
CA VAL A 118 -21.32 -1.01 -1.46
C VAL A 118 -20.02 -0.53 -0.85
N ALA A 119 -19.04 -0.18 -1.68
CA ALA A 119 -17.81 0.44 -1.20
C ALA A 119 -18.10 1.87 -0.73
N VAL A 120 -17.57 2.24 0.44
CA VAL A 120 -17.84 3.52 1.11
C VAL A 120 -16.60 4.36 1.37
N GLY A 121 -15.41 3.81 1.16
CA GLY A 121 -14.15 4.51 1.43
C GLY A 121 -12.96 3.58 1.54
N LEU A 122 -11.86 4.13 2.06
CA LEU A 122 -10.65 3.39 2.38
C LEU A 122 -10.46 3.26 3.89
N ASN A 123 -9.73 2.21 4.29
CA ASN A 123 -9.30 2.03 5.66
C ASN A 123 -8.28 3.13 6.02
N PRO A 124 -8.52 3.92 7.10
CA PRO A 124 -7.60 5.00 7.49
C PRO A 124 -6.23 4.47 7.95
N ASN A 125 -6.10 3.19 8.27
CA ASN A 125 -4.81 2.56 8.54
C ASN A 125 -4.02 2.35 7.24
N ILE A 126 -3.30 3.39 6.83
CA ILE A 126 -2.49 3.42 5.62
C ILE A 126 -1.08 2.94 5.95
N ARG A 127 -0.52 2.12 5.06
CA ARG A 127 0.84 1.61 5.18
C ARG A 127 1.66 2.01 3.97
N PHE A 128 2.92 2.34 4.23
CA PHE A 128 3.92 2.44 3.17
C PHE A 128 4.92 1.31 3.35
N TYR A 129 5.24 0.63 2.27
CA TYR A 129 6.24 -0.42 2.24
C TYR A 129 7.44 0.02 1.41
N ARG A 130 8.63 -0.33 1.89
CA ARG A 130 9.88 -0.23 1.17
C ARG A 130 10.54 -1.60 1.13
N TYR A 131 10.93 -2.06 -0.05
CA TYR A 131 11.71 -3.28 -0.25
C TYR A 131 13.01 -2.91 -0.96
N LYS A 132 14.12 -3.14 -0.28
CA LYS A 132 15.48 -3.05 -0.82
C LYS A 132 15.88 -4.38 -1.45
N VAL A 133 17.02 -4.41 -2.12
CA VAL A 133 17.59 -5.64 -2.69
C VAL A 133 17.65 -6.75 -1.63
N GLY A 134 17.14 -7.94 -1.95
CA GLY A 134 17.06 -9.09 -1.05
C GLY A 134 15.74 -9.21 -0.25
N GLN A 135 15.00 -8.10 -0.11
CA GLN A 135 13.76 -8.06 0.66
C GLN A 135 12.57 -8.59 -0.14
N ARG A 136 11.62 -9.24 0.55
CA ARG A 136 10.41 -9.85 -0.02
C ARG A 136 9.33 -10.08 1.02
N PHE A 137 8.10 -10.32 0.56
CA PHE A 137 7.02 -10.80 1.42
C PHE A 137 6.45 -12.08 0.82
N GLY A 138 6.71 -13.22 1.46
CA GLY A 138 6.33 -14.54 0.99
C GLY A 138 4.82 -14.75 0.92
N ARG A 139 4.44 -15.92 0.40
CA ARG A 139 3.06 -16.28 0.09
C ARG A 139 2.13 -16.16 1.29
N HIS A 140 1.03 -15.43 1.13
CA HIS A 140 0.01 -15.19 2.15
C HIS A 140 -1.37 -14.90 1.52
N ILE A 141 -2.38 -14.84 2.38
CA ILE A 141 -3.72 -14.36 2.09
C ILE A 141 -3.94 -13.08 2.90
N ASP A 142 -4.60 -12.09 2.29
CA ASP A 142 -5.01 -10.88 2.98
C ASP A 142 -6.41 -11.10 3.58
N GLU A 143 -6.52 -10.84 4.89
CA GLU A 143 -7.75 -10.96 5.65
C GLU A 143 -8.52 -9.64 5.70
N SER A 144 -9.84 -9.75 5.79
CA SER A 144 -10.71 -8.60 5.99
C SER A 144 -10.60 -8.06 7.42
N THR A 145 -10.51 -6.74 7.55
CA THR A 145 -10.61 -6.03 8.83
C THR A 145 -12.05 -5.61 9.10
N ASN A 146 -12.54 -5.84 10.32
CA ASN A 146 -13.81 -5.30 10.81
C ASN A 146 -13.57 -3.92 11.43
N LEU A 147 -14.23 -2.88 10.91
CA LEU A 147 -14.10 -1.50 11.39
C LEU A 147 -15.25 -1.09 12.34
N GLY A 148 -16.15 -2.01 12.68
CA GLY A 148 -17.36 -1.71 13.46
C GLY A 148 -18.49 -1.16 12.58
N GLU A 149 -19.70 -1.03 13.15
CA GLU A 149 -20.87 -0.44 12.46
C GLU A 149 -21.22 -1.10 11.13
N GLY A 150 -20.94 -2.39 10.97
CA GLY A 150 -21.15 -3.11 9.72
C GLY A 150 -20.11 -2.83 8.62
N LYS A 151 -19.11 -1.97 8.87
CA LYS A 151 -18.01 -1.67 7.94
C LYS A 151 -16.94 -2.77 7.96
N ARG A 152 -16.58 -3.29 6.79
CA ARG A 152 -15.54 -4.32 6.63
C ARG A 152 -14.72 -4.11 5.37
N THR A 153 -13.42 -4.38 5.41
CA THR A 153 -12.59 -4.32 4.20
C THR A 153 -12.79 -5.55 3.33
N HIS A 154 -12.79 -5.36 2.01
CA HIS A 154 -12.91 -6.48 1.07
C HIS A 154 -11.90 -6.48 -0.08
N TYR A 155 -11.17 -5.40 -0.32
CA TYR A 155 -10.07 -5.37 -1.28
C TYR A 155 -8.84 -4.78 -0.65
N THR A 156 -7.67 -5.35 -0.94
CA THR A 156 -6.39 -4.67 -0.76
C THR A 156 -6.22 -3.70 -1.92
N LEU A 157 -5.81 -2.47 -1.61
CA LEU A 157 -5.32 -1.50 -2.58
C LEU A 157 -3.81 -1.40 -2.42
N LEU A 158 -3.06 -1.72 -3.47
CA LEU A 158 -1.63 -1.43 -3.58
C LEU A 158 -1.43 -0.37 -4.68
N ILE A 159 -0.77 0.74 -4.36
CA ILE A 159 -0.32 1.70 -5.38
C ILE A 159 1.20 1.63 -5.42
N TYR A 160 1.75 1.24 -6.57
CA TYR A 160 3.20 1.19 -6.76
C TYR A 160 3.74 2.61 -6.92
N LEU A 161 4.58 3.05 -5.98
CA LEU A 161 5.17 4.39 -5.98
C LEU A 161 6.51 4.43 -6.73
N SER A 162 7.11 3.27 -6.96
CA SER A 162 8.28 3.11 -7.83
C SER A 162 8.13 1.86 -8.69
N GLY A 163 8.84 1.83 -9.81
CA GLY A 163 8.82 0.69 -10.71
C GLY A 163 9.18 1.03 -12.14
N GLY A 164 8.78 0.16 -13.07
CA GLY A 164 8.87 0.46 -14.50
C GLY A 164 8.01 1.66 -14.88
N VAL A 165 8.37 2.31 -15.98
CA VAL A 165 7.56 3.38 -16.59
C VAL A 165 6.80 2.79 -17.78
N LEU A 166 5.49 3.04 -17.87
CA LEU A 166 4.70 2.68 -19.06
C LEU A 166 5.24 3.46 -20.26
N LYS A 167 5.56 2.76 -21.35
CA LYS A 167 5.94 3.40 -22.62
C LYS A 167 4.68 4.00 -23.29
N GLY A 168 4.28 5.21 -22.88
CA GLY A 168 3.27 6.04 -23.56
C GLY A 168 3.91 7.08 -24.48
N LYS A 169 3.29 7.34 -25.65
CA LYS A 169 3.78 8.31 -26.67
C LYS A 169 3.94 9.71 -26.05
N ASN A 170 5.11 10.32 -26.27
CA ASN A 170 5.46 11.72 -25.99
C ASN A 170 5.65 12.11 -24.51
N ASN A 171 6.69 11.59 -23.86
CA ASN A 171 7.37 12.39 -22.85
C ASN A 171 8.74 12.83 -23.40
N PRO A 172 8.98 14.13 -23.65
CA PRO A 172 10.31 14.62 -23.98
C PRO A 172 11.23 14.26 -22.82
N LYS A 173 12.35 13.61 -23.13
CA LYS A 173 13.39 13.26 -22.17
C LYS A 173 13.86 14.53 -21.46
N ASN A 174 13.36 14.80 -20.26
CA ASN A 174 14.02 15.71 -19.35
C ASN A 174 15.23 14.94 -18.79
N PRO A 175 16.49 15.34 -19.08
CA PRO A 175 17.68 14.59 -18.67
C PRO A 175 17.96 14.63 -17.16
N LYS A 176 17.02 15.13 -16.35
CA LYS A 176 17.17 15.36 -14.90
C LYS A 176 16.17 14.58 -14.04
N GLU A 177 15.32 13.73 -14.62
CA GLU A 177 14.35 12.95 -13.85
C GLU A 177 14.91 11.58 -13.42
N SER A 178 15.15 11.50 -12.11
CA SER A 178 15.47 10.33 -11.27
C SER A 178 16.78 9.57 -11.54
N GLN A 179 17.78 9.90 -10.74
CA GLN A 179 19.00 9.11 -10.50
C GLN A 179 18.75 7.76 -9.77
N SER A 180 17.51 7.28 -9.70
CA SER A 180 17.23 5.98 -9.08
C SER A 180 17.51 4.87 -10.07
N GLU A 181 18.30 3.87 -9.65
CA GLU A 181 18.48 2.66 -10.42
C GLU A 181 17.12 2.02 -10.81
N PRO A 182 17.00 1.45 -12.02
CA PRO A 182 15.77 0.79 -12.44
C PRO A 182 15.43 -0.36 -11.48
N LEU A 183 14.17 -0.42 -11.04
CA LEU A 183 13.66 -1.52 -10.21
C LEU A 183 13.64 -2.80 -11.05
N VAL A 184 14.24 -3.88 -10.52
CA VAL A 184 14.17 -5.23 -11.09
C VAL A 184 13.73 -6.20 -10.00
N GLY A 185 12.82 -7.10 -10.33
CA GLY A 185 12.15 -7.96 -9.36
C GLY A 185 11.04 -7.22 -8.61
N GLY A 186 10.58 -7.80 -7.51
CA GLY A 186 9.54 -7.18 -6.68
C GLY A 186 8.13 -7.32 -7.24
N GLU A 187 7.87 -8.26 -8.16
CA GLU A 187 6.54 -8.52 -8.69
C GLU A 187 5.57 -8.95 -7.59
N THR A 188 4.30 -8.54 -7.70
CA THR A 188 3.22 -9.13 -6.91
C THR A 188 2.66 -10.31 -7.69
N VAL A 189 2.81 -11.52 -7.16
CA VAL A 189 2.45 -12.76 -7.87
C VAL A 189 1.32 -13.45 -7.16
N PHE A 190 0.32 -13.87 -7.93
CA PHE A 190 -0.88 -14.55 -7.47
C PHE A 190 -0.90 -16.00 -7.93
N TYR A 191 -1.28 -16.88 -7.03
CA TYR A 191 -1.28 -18.33 -7.22
C TYR A 191 -2.69 -18.88 -7.08
N GLY A 192 -3.01 -19.84 -7.94
CA GLY A 192 -4.25 -20.62 -7.93
C GLY A 192 -4.05 -22.02 -7.36
N SER A 193 -4.96 -22.93 -7.73
CA SER A 193 -4.88 -24.33 -7.32
C SER A 193 -3.53 -24.96 -7.67
N ARG A 194 -3.01 -25.85 -6.82
CA ARG A 194 -1.75 -26.57 -7.06
C ARG A 194 -0.55 -25.64 -7.30
N ASN A 195 -0.56 -24.43 -6.71
CA ASN A 195 0.50 -23.42 -6.84
C ASN A 195 0.76 -22.93 -8.28
N SER A 196 -0.21 -23.04 -9.20
CA SER A 196 -0.09 -22.46 -10.54
C SER A 196 -0.10 -20.94 -10.47
N VAL A 197 0.80 -20.27 -11.19
CA VAL A 197 0.77 -18.80 -11.31
C VAL A 197 -0.48 -18.40 -12.10
N VAL A 198 -1.33 -17.59 -11.49
CA VAL A 198 -2.53 -17.00 -12.10
C VAL A 198 -2.21 -15.64 -12.71
N ALA A 199 -1.42 -14.84 -11.99
CA ALA A 199 -1.02 -13.52 -12.45
C ALA A 199 0.33 -13.12 -11.86
N GLU A 200 1.07 -12.33 -12.62
CA GLU A 200 2.32 -11.71 -12.19
C GLU A 200 2.25 -10.22 -12.55
N VAL A 201 2.18 -9.37 -11.53
CA VAL A 201 2.02 -7.93 -11.70
C VAL A 201 3.35 -7.26 -11.38
N ALA A 202 4.04 -6.81 -12.42
CA ALA A 202 5.25 -6.01 -12.27
C ALA A 202 4.92 -4.66 -11.62
N PRO A 203 5.77 -4.15 -10.70
CA PRO A 203 5.61 -2.81 -10.15
C PRO A 203 5.82 -1.79 -11.27
N ILE A 204 4.77 -1.04 -11.57
CA ILE A 204 4.77 0.06 -12.54
C ILE A 204 4.42 1.32 -11.76
N GLU A 205 5.28 2.34 -11.81
CA GLU A 205 5.07 3.58 -11.07
C GLU A 205 3.71 4.19 -11.38
N GLY A 206 2.98 4.54 -10.32
CA GLY A 206 1.65 5.15 -10.40
C GLY A 206 0.51 4.17 -10.70
N MET A 207 0.78 2.89 -10.98
CA MET A 207 -0.26 1.88 -11.16
C MET A 207 -0.84 1.45 -9.81
N ALA A 208 -2.17 1.35 -9.74
CA ALA A 208 -2.85 0.69 -8.65
C ALA A 208 -3.17 -0.77 -9.01
N LEU A 209 -3.01 -1.67 -8.04
CA LEU A 209 -3.41 -3.07 -8.07
C LEU A 209 -4.42 -3.29 -6.95
N LEU A 210 -5.53 -3.92 -7.30
CA LEU A 210 -6.59 -4.27 -6.36
C LEU A 210 -6.86 -5.76 -6.41
N HIS A 211 -6.97 -6.39 -5.24
CA HIS A 211 -7.33 -7.79 -5.12
C HIS A 211 -8.21 -8.06 -3.89
N ILE A 212 -9.17 -8.97 -4.04
CA ILE A 212 -10.17 -9.27 -3.02
C ILE A 212 -9.56 -10.00 -1.81
N HIS A 213 -10.16 -9.83 -0.63
CA HIS A 213 -9.81 -10.47 0.65
C HIS A 213 -10.54 -11.81 0.85
N GLY A 214 -10.08 -12.57 1.86
CA GLY A 214 -10.77 -13.75 2.40
C GLY A 214 -10.89 -14.92 1.41
N ASP A 215 -12.05 -15.57 1.38
CA ASP A 215 -12.28 -16.84 0.66
C ASP A 215 -11.95 -16.79 -0.85
N LYS A 216 -12.06 -15.61 -1.47
CA LYS A 216 -11.74 -15.40 -2.89
C LYS A 216 -10.34 -14.84 -3.12
N CYS A 217 -9.63 -14.48 -2.05
CA CYS A 217 -8.27 -14.00 -2.12
C CYS A 217 -7.37 -15.10 -2.70
N LEU A 218 -6.62 -14.75 -3.74
CA LEU A 218 -5.59 -15.64 -4.25
C LEU A 218 -4.38 -15.60 -3.33
N LEU A 219 -3.75 -16.75 -3.10
CA LEU A 219 -2.46 -16.82 -2.41
C LEU A 219 -1.47 -15.95 -3.18
N HIS A 220 -0.79 -15.03 -2.51
CA HIS A 220 0.06 -14.08 -3.22
C HIS A 220 1.30 -13.69 -2.42
N GLU A 221 2.31 -13.21 -3.14
CA GLU A 221 3.57 -12.77 -2.56
C GLU A 221 4.11 -11.52 -3.27
N ALA A 222 4.95 -10.75 -2.57
CA ALA A 222 5.86 -9.81 -3.19
C ALA A 222 7.21 -10.50 -3.37
N ARG A 223 7.62 -10.75 -4.62
CA ARG A 223 8.89 -11.40 -4.95
C ARG A 223 10.09 -10.57 -4.51
N ASN A 224 11.25 -11.22 -4.51
CA ASN A 224 12.53 -10.61 -4.18
C ASN A 224 12.84 -9.41 -5.09
N VAL A 225 13.25 -8.30 -4.50
CA VAL A 225 13.86 -7.20 -5.26
C VAL A 225 15.31 -7.55 -5.55
N SER A 226 15.72 -7.51 -6.82
CA SER A 226 17.10 -7.80 -7.24
C SER A 226 17.91 -6.55 -7.58
N LYS A 227 17.25 -5.44 -7.93
CA LYS A 227 17.89 -4.14 -8.19
C LYS A 227 16.96 -2.98 -7.82
N GLY A 228 17.50 -1.86 -7.37
CA GLY A 228 16.72 -0.68 -7.01
C GLY A 228 15.93 -0.85 -5.71
N VAL A 229 14.89 -0.03 -5.54
CA VAL A 229 14.04 -0.02 -4.34
C VAL A 229 12.56 0.06 -4.74
N LYS A 230 11.76 -0.89 -4.25
CA LYS A 230 10.30 -0.92 -4.45
C LYS A 230 9.60 -0.16 -3.33
N TYR A 231 8.78 0.83 -3.68
CA TYR A 231 7.90 1.54 -2.78
C TYR A 231 6.44 1.26 -3.10
N VAL A 232 5.63 1.03 -2.07
CA VAL A 232 4.19 0.74 -2.22
C VAL A 232 3.40 1.49 -1.17
N PHE A 233 2.36 2.19 -1.59
CA PHE A 233 1.27 2.62 -0.71
C PHE A 233 0.26 1.49 -0.60
N ARG A 234 -0.20 1.18 0.62
CA ARG A 234 -1.30 0.24 0.86
C ARG A 234 -2.39 0.87 1.70
N SER A 235 -3.62 0.63 1.28
CA SER A 235 -4.83 0.71 2.11
C SER A 235 -5.75 -0.45 1.72
N ASP A 236 -6.95 -0.50 2.27
CA ASP A 236 -7.95 -1.53 1.98
C ASP A 236 -9.32 -0.86 1.76
N VAL A 237 -10.11 -1.34 0.78
CA VAL A 237 -11.42 -0.77 0.44
C VAL A 237 -12.48 -1.26 1.41
N VAL A 238 -13.19 -0.33 2.05
CA VAL A 238 -14.22 -0.56 3.05
C VAL A 238 -15.59 -0.64 2.39
N PHE A 239 -16.40 -1.63 2.78
CA PHE A 239 -17.79 -1.80 2.36
C PHE A 239 -18.72 -1.73 3.57
N ALA A 240 -19.92 -1.18 3.37
CA ALA A 240 -20.98 -1.08 4.37
C ALA A 240 -22.35 -1.47 3.80
#